data_AF-A0A519NB76-F1
#
_entry.id   AF-A0A519NB76-F1
#
_cell.length_a   1.000
_cell.length_b   1.000
_cell.length_c   1.000
_cell.angle_alpha   90.00
_cell.angle_beta   90.00
_cell.angle_gamma   90.00
#
_symmetry.space_group_name_H-M   'P 1'
#
loop_
_entity.id
_entity.type
_entity.pdbx_description
1 polymer ?
#
loop_
_entity_poly.entity_id
_entity_poly.type
_entity_poly.pdbx_seq_one_letter_code
_entity_poly.pdbx_strand_id
1 'polypeptide(L)'
;MRASTVLIILLSLMLLASLGTCRFYKNQGSDNLLAVVDTVKYFRNSIGVLTASKKTVEADRDQLKELANSQGKQMAAMTKEFRQVKSATIVSAPIFIPKAEVKFDTPLPCPEFERKGVKEDDKWFRFQYVVNQNGFSLDSLKVSDTLRIVNGTKRKWFLGKAIPTTDLTSSNPYSTPTIIFTASESKKSDLLREAVLFIAGTVLGRASKSL
;
A
#
# COMPACT_ATOMS: atom_id res chain seq x y z
N MET A 1 -54.96 -12.33 -2.65
CA MET A 1 -53.67 -12.80 -3.18
C MET A 1 -53.37 -14.16 -2.55
N ARG A 2 -53.19 -15.24 -3.33
CA ARG A 2 -52.99 -16.59 -2.76
C ARG A 2 -51.58 -16.68 -2.15
N ALA A 3 -51.43 -17.37 -1.02
CA ALA A 3 -50.12 -17.52 -0.34
C ALA A 3 -49.00 -17.98 -1.30
N SER A 4 -49.33 -18.85 -2.27
CA SER A 4 -48.40 -19.31 -3.31
C SER A 4 -47.85 -18.18 -4.19
N THR A 5 -48.65 -17.16 -4.51
CA THR A 5 -48.19 -16.03 -5.35
C THR A 5 -47.21 -15.13 -4.62
N VAL A 6 -47.39 -14.94 -3.30
CA VAL A 6 -46.45 -14.16 -2.46
C VAL A 6 -45.12 -14.90 -2.34
N LEU A 7 -45.15 -16.22 -2.14
CA LEU A 7 -43.95 -17.05 -2.05
C LEU A 7 -43.12 -17.01 -3.34
N ILE A 8 -43.77 -17.12 -4.51
CA ILE A 8 -43.10 -17.06 -5.82
C ILE A 8 -42.42 -15.70 -6.00
N ILE A 9 -43.12 -14.59 -5.69
CA ILE A 9 -42.54 -13.25 -5.80
C ILE A 9 -41.32 -13.09 -4.89
N LEU A 10 -41.39 -13.58 -3.65
CA LEU A 10 -40.28 -13.50 -2.70
C LEU A 10 -39.05 -14.30 -3.18
N LEU A 11 -39.26 -15.53 -3.66
CA LEU A 11 -38.21 -16.38 -4.22
C LEU A 11 -37.57 -15.76 -5.48
N SER A 12 -38.38 -15.20 -6.37
CA SER A 12 -37.87 -14.48 -7.56
C SER A 12 -37.05 -13.25 -7.15
N LEU A 13 -37.46 -12.50 -6.13
CA LEU A 13 -36.71 -11.34 -5.62
C LEU A 13 -35.37 -11.76 -5.01
N MET A 14 -35.36 -12.84 -4.21
CA MET A 14 -34.13 -13.43 -3.67
C MET A 14 -33.17 -13.91 -4.77
N LEU A 15 -33.70 -14.52 -5.83
CA LEU A 15 -32.91 -14.98 -6.96
C LEU A 15 -32.30 -13.81 -7.76
N LEU A 16 -33.08 -12.74 -7.99
CA LEU A 16 -32.56 -11.53 -8.65
C LEU A 16 -31.49 -10.85 -7.80
N ALA A 17 -31.66 -10.80 -6.48
CA ALA A 17 -30.67 -10.28 -5.55
C ALA A 17 -29.36 -11.11 -5.57
N SER A 18 -29.45 -12.45 -5.61
CA SER A 18 -28.28 -13.32 -5.66
C SER A 18 -27.53 -13.25 -6.99
N LEU A 19 -28.22 -13.07 -8.12
CA LEU A 19 -27.58 -12.83 -9.42
C LEU A 19 -26.84 -11.48 -9.45
N GLY A 20 -27.40 -10.45 -8.81
CA GLY A 20 -26.77 -9.16 -8.65
C GLY A 20 -25.45 -9.24 -7.88
N THR A 21 -25.43 -9.93 -6.75
CA THR A 21 -24.21 -10.11 -5.94
C THR A 21 -23.17 -10.95 -6.68
N CYS A 22 -23.55 -12.04 -7.36
CA CYS A 22 -22.62 -12.84 -8.16
C CYS A 22 -21.94 -12.05 -9.28
N ARG A 23 -22.68 -11.19 -10.00
CA ARG A 23 -22.08 -10.32 -11.03
C ARG A 23 -21.12 -9.31 -10.43
N PHE A 24 -21.47 -8.73 -9.28
CA PHE A 24 -20.60 -7.80 -8.55
C PHE A 24 -19.27 -8.47 -8.18
N TYR A 25 -19.29 -9.65 -7.56
CA TYR A 25 -18.09 -10.39 -7.18
C TYR A 25 -17.24 -10.81 -8.40
N LYS A 26 -17.88 -11.23 -9.49
CA LYS A 26 -17.18 -11.60 -10.73
C LYS A 26 -16.45 -10.41 -11.34
N ASN A 27 -17.09 -9.25 -11.39
CA ASN A 27 -16.49 -8.03 -11.93
C ASN A 27 -15.34 -7.54 -11.05
N GLN A 28 -15.51 -7.53 -9.73
CA GLN A 28 -14.46 -7.15 -8.78
C GLN A 28 -13.21 -8.05 -8.92
N GLY A 29 -13.40 -9.37 -9.08
CA GLY A 29 -12.29 -10.30 -9.32
C GLY A 29 -11.52 -10.00 -10.62
N SER A 30 -12.22 -9.67 -11.70
CA SER A 30 -11.60 -9.30 -12.98
C SER A 30 -10.81 -8.00 -12.89
N ASP A 31 -11.37 -6.96 -12.26
CA ASP A 31 -10.71 -5.66 -12.12
C ASP A 31 -9.46 -5.76 -11.23
N ASN A 32 -9.52 -6.59 -10.18
CA ASN A 32 -8.36 -6.88 -9.34
C ASN A 32 -7.25 -7.62 -10.10
N LEU A 33 -7.61 -8.62 -10.92
CA LEU A 33 -6.63 -9.31 -11.75
C LEU A 33 -5.94 -8.35 -12.73
N LEU A 34 -6.71 -7.45 -13.35
CA LEU A 34 -6.18 -6.39 -14.19
C LEU A 34 -5.29 -5.41 -13.43
N ALA A 35 -5.61 -5.10 -12.16
CA ALA A 35 -4.77 -4.23 -11.32
C ALA A 35 -3.45 -4.90 -10.91
N VAL A 36 -3.44 -6.23 -10.69
CA VAL A 36 -2.22 -6.99 -10.37
C VAL A 36 -1.22 -6.93 -11.53
N VAL A 37 -1.70 -7.18 -12.76
CA VAL A 37 -0.87 -7.19 -13.98
C VAL A 37 -0.65 -5.80 -14.59
N ASP A 38 -1.22 -4.75 -14.00
CA ASP A 38 -1.07 -3.38 -14.48
C ASP A 38 0.40 -2.93 -14.42
N THR A 39 0.78 -2.13 -15.42
CA THR A 39 2.13 -1.56 -15.53
C THR A 39 2.17 -0.19 -14.87
N VAL A 40 3.32 0.20 -14.35
CA VAL A 40 3.50 1.54 -13.77
C VAL A 40 3.46 2.57 -14.89
N LYS A 41 2.55 3.54 -14.80
CA LYS A 41 2.43 4.65 -15.73
C LYS A 41 3.09 5.89 -15.16
N TYR A 42 3.84 6.60 -15.98
CA TYR A 42 4.52 7.84 -15.60
C TYR A 42 3.86 9.03 -16.29
N PHE A 43 3.60 10.11 -15.55
CA PHE A 43 3.06 11.37 -16.08
C PHE A 43 3.56 12.56 -15.26
N ARG A 44 3.51 13.77 -15.81
CA ARG A 44 3.72 15.00 -15.01
C ARG A 44 2.39 15.45 -14.42
N ASN A 45 2.35 15.68 -13.12
CA ASN A 45 1.16 16.20 -12.46
C ASN A 45 1.01 17.72 -12.69
N SER A 46 -0.06 18.32 -12.15
CA SER A 46 -0.36 19.75 -12.31
C SER A 46 0.71 20.69 -11.74
N ILE A 47 1.56 20.23 -10.82
CA ILE A 47 2.70 20.98 -10.27
C ILE A 47 4.01 20.73 -11.03
N GLY A 48 3.95 20.02 -12.17
CA GLY A 48 5.09 19.77 -13.05
C GLY A 48 6.02 18.63 -12.59
N VAL A 49 5.68 17.89 -11.53
CA VAL A 49 6.50 16.81 -10.97
C VAL A 49 6.18 15.47 -11.63
N LEU A 50 7.22 14.70 -11.97
CA LEU A 50 7.08 13.35 -12.50
C LEU A 50 6.47 12.42 -11.43
N THR A 51 5.32 11.85 -11.75
CA THR A 51 4.54 10.99 -10.87
C THR A 51 4.38 9.62 -11.50
N ALA A 52 4.59 8.58 -10.70
CA ALA A 52 4.28 7.20 -11.07
C ALA A 52 2.90 6.81 -10.51
N SER A 53 2.06 6.16 -11.31
CA SER A 53 0.76 5.65 -10.88
C SER A 53 0.60 4.20 -11.32
N LYS A 54 -0.04 3.42 -10.45
CA LYS A 54 -0.43 2.04 -10.69
C LYS A 54 -1.81 1.82 -10.10
N LYS A 55 -2.65 1.01 -10.76
CA LYS A 55 -3.94 0.60 -10.17
C LYS A 55 -3.71 -0.14 -8.84
N THR A 56 -4.59 0.14 -7.88
CA THR A 56 -4.58 -0.53 -6.57
C THR A 56 -5.51 -1.74 -6.62
N VAL A 57 -5.09 -2.86 -6.03
CA VAL A 57 -5.95 -4.03 -5.86
C VAL A 57 -6.83 -3.81 -4.65
N GLU A 58 -8.16 -3.86 -4.83
CA GLU A 58 -9.13 -3.80 -3.75
C GLU A 58 -9.53 -5.21 -3.35
N ALA A 59 -8.84 -5.75 -2.34
CA ALA A 59 -9.06 -7.09 -1.86
C ALA A 59 -9.78 -7.08 -0.50
N ASP A 60 -10.62 -8.09 -0.27
CA ASP A 60 -11.12 -8.35 1.08
C ASP A 60 -9.97 -8.79 2.02
N ARG A 61 -10.29 -9.00 3.30
CA ARG A 61 -9.27 -9.31 4.31
C ARG A 61 -8.50 -10.60 4.00
N ASP A 62 -9.16 -11.63 3.51
CA ASP A 62 -8.55 -12.93 3.31
C ASP A 62 -7.77 -12.96 1.98
N GLN A 63 -8.29 -12.29 0.96
CA GLN A 63 -7.56 -12.00 -0.28
C GLN A 63 -6.30 -11.15 -0.04
N LEU A 64 -6.36 -10.13 0.82
CA LEU A 64 -5.18 -9.33 1.19
C LEU A 64 -4.11 -10.17 1.89
N LYS A 65 -4.51 -11.13 2.73
CA LYS A 65 -3.55 -12.05 3.37
C LYS A 65 -2.93 -12.99 2.35
N GLU A 66 -3.72 -13.53 1.43
CA GLU A 66 -3.23 -14.39 0.36
C GLU A 66 -2.24 -13.66 -0.54
N LEU A 67 -2.58 -12.43 -0.95
CA LEU A 67 -1.68 -11.54 -1.68
C LEU A 67 -0.41 -11.22 -0.87
N ALA A 68 -0.53 -10.91 0.41
CA ALA A 68 0.64 -10.68 1.26
C ALA A 68 1.55 -11.93 1.36
N ASN A 69 0.96 -13.13 1.40
CA ASN A 69 1.68 -14.39 1.41
C ASN A 69 2.41 -14.65 0.08
N SER A 70 1.76 -14.35 -1.06
CA SER A 70 2.37 -14.53 -2.38
C SER A 70 3.50 -13.54 -2.66
N GLN A 71 3.46 -12.35 -2.05
CA GLN A 71 4.53 -11.35 -2.12
C GLN A 71 5.75 -11.67 -1.23
N GLY A 72 5.69 -12.76 -0.47
CA GLY A 72 6.83 -13.33 0.26
C GLY A 72 6.70 -13.31 1.79
N LYS A 73 7.55 -14.13 2.44
CA LYS A 73 7.49 -14.41 3.89
C LYS A 73 7.56 -13.18 4.79
N GLN A 74 8.30 -12.14 4.38
CA GLN A 74 8.41 -10.90 5.16
C GLN A 74 7.10 -10.12 5.21
N MET A 75 6.38 -10.00 4.09
CA MET A 75 5.11 -9.28 4.05
C MET A 75 4.01 -10.06 4.78
N ALA A 76 4.01 -11.38 4.65
CA ALA A 76 3.18 -12.29 5.44
C ALA A 76 3.42 -12.11 6.95
N ALA A 77 4.68 -12.05 7.38
CA ALA A 77 5.03 -11.85 8.78
C ALA A 77 4.53 -10.50 9.32
N MET A 78 4.77 -9.41 8.58
CA MET A 78 4.29 -8.07 8.98
C MET A 78 2.78 -8.01 9.11
N THR A 79 2.04 -8.55 8.13
CA THR A 79 0.57 -8.51 8.12
C THR A 79 -0.06 -9.37 9.22
N LYS A 80 0.60 -10.44 9.67
CA LYS A 80 0.13 -11.31 10.76
C LYS A 80 0.00 -10.60 12.10
N GLU A 81 0.81 -9.56 12.34
CA GLU A 81 0.74 -8.76 13.57
C GLU A 81 -0.48 -7.84 13.63
N PHE A 82 -1.13 -7.60 12.49
CA PHE A 82 -2.31 -6.76 12.41
C PHE A 82 -3.57 -7.59 12.61
N ARG A 83 -4.46 -7.10 13.49
CA ARG A 83 -5.79 -7.69 13.63
C ARG A 83 -6.59 -7.52 12.35
N GLN A 84 -6.50 -6.33 11.77
CA GLN A 84 -7.14 -5.96 10.51
C GLN A 84 -6.12 -5.17 9.68
N VAL A 85 -5.77 -5.70 8.52
CA VAL A 85 -4.98 -5.00 7.51
C VAL A 85 -5.95 -4.16 6.68
N LYS A 86 -5.64 -2.87 6.54
CA LYS A 86 -6.36 -1.93 5.67
C LYS A 86 -5.67 -1.80 4.32
N SER A 87 -4.33 -1.74 4.33
CA SER A 87 -3.54 -1.73 3.10
C SER A 87 -2.17 -2.38 3.34
N ALA A 88 -1.62 -2.92 2.25
CA ALA A 88 -0.34 -3.59 2.19
C ALA A 88 0.34 -3.10 0.90
N THR A 89 1.44 -2.36 1.02
CA THR A 89 2.11 -1.70 -0.10
C THR A 89 3.58 -2.09 -0.12
N ILE A 90 4.09 -2.40 -1.30
CA ILE A 90 5.51 -2.62 -1.55
C ILE A 90 5.98 -1.54 -2.50
N VAL A 91 6.96 -0.76 -2.09
CA VAL A 91 7.56 0.33 -2.86
C VAL A 91 8.99 -0.05 -3.17
N SER A 92 9.31 -0.28 -4.44
CA SER A 92 10.71 -0.38 -4.87
C SER A 92 11.25 1.05 -5.04
N ALA A 93 12.31 1.36 -4.28
CA ALA A 93 12.93 2.68 -4.25
C ALA A 93 14.42 2.56 -4.59
N PRO A 94 14.78 2.23 -5.85
CA PRO A 94 16.17 2.24 -6.25
C PRO A 94 16.71 3.67 -6.20
N ILE A 95 17.79 3.88 -5.48
CA ILE A 95 18.51 5.15 -5.45
C ILE A 95 19.64 5.04 -6.47
N PHE A 96 19.67 6.00 -7.39
CA PHE A 96 20.74 6.15 -8.36
C PHE A 96 21.39 7.51 -8.16
N ILE A 97 22.65 7.51 -7.77
CA ILE A 97 23.48 8.71 -7.75
C ILE A 97 24.37 8.67 -8.99
N PRO A 98 24.27 9.65 -9.89
CA PRO A 98 25.13 9.73 -11.06
C PRO A 98 26.57 10.01 -10.64
N LYS A 99 27.47 10.02 -11.63
CA LYS A 99 28.87 10.35 -11.41
C LYS A 99 29.02 11.66 -10.66
N ALA A 100 29.79 11.61 -9.59
CA ALA A 100 30.09 12.76 -8.75
C ALA A 100 31.60 12.88 -8.60
N GLU A 101 32.10 14.11 -8.73
CA GLU A 101 33.51 14.43 -8.57
C GLU A 101 33.64 15.51 -7.49
N VAL A 102 34.52 15.25 -6.53
CA VAL A 102 34.86 16.16 -5.43
C VAL A 102 36.34 16.46 -5.56
N LYS A 103 36.66 17.70 -5.92
CA LYS A 103 38.06 18.16 -6.01
C LYS A 103 38.56 18.54 -4.64
N PHE A 104 39.85 18.30 -4.39
CA PHE A 104 40.51 18.81 -3.20
C PHE A 104 40.90 20.27 -3.39
N ASP A 105 40.78 21.08 -2.35
CA ASP A 105 41.21 22.49 -2.37
C ASP A 105 42.74 22.60 -2.49
N THR A 106 43.47 21.62 -1.95
CA THR A 106 44.93 21.50 -2.08
C THR A 106 45.27 20.07 -2.50
N PRO A 107 46.04 19.88 -3.60
CA PRO A 107 46.45 18.55 -4.03
C PRO A 107 47.28 17.83 -2.98
N LEU A 108 47.18 16.50 -2.94
CA LEU A 108 48.02 15.69 -2.06
C LEU A 108 49.49 15.79 -2.51
N PRO A 109 50.48 15.86 -1.59
CA PRO A 109 51.90 15.95 -1.92
C PRO A 109 52.50 14.61 -2.39
N CYS A 110 51.71 13.80 -3.09
CA CYS A 110 52.06 12.48 -3.59
C CYS A 110 51.63 12.41 -5.07
N PRO A 111 52.50 12.81 -6.03
CA PRO A 111 52.10 13.02 -7.42
C PRO A 111 51.61 11.75 -8.13
N GLU A 112 52.02 10.59 -7.62
CA GLU A 112 51.67 9.27 -8.15
C GLU A 112 50.53 8.60 -7.36
N PHE A 113 49.89 9.31 -6.44
CA PHE A 113 48.79 8.73 -5.66
C PHE A 113 47.56 8.50 -6.54
N GLU A 114 47.23 7.22 -6.75
CA GLU A 114 45.95 6.77 -7.29
C GLU A 114 45.48 5.55 -6.49
N ARG A 115 44.24 5.62 -6.00
CA ARG A 115 43.52 4.50 -5.41
C ARG A 115 42.19 4.35 -6.12
N LYS A 116 41.99 3.21 -6.76
CA LYS A 116 40.70 2.85 -7.36
C LYS A 116 40.18 1.56 -6.74
N GLY A 117 38.86 1.42 -6.76
CA GLY A 117 38.22 0.21 -6.28
C GLY A 117 36.76 0.14 -6.66
N VAL A 118 36.23 -1.07 -6.58
CA VAL A 118 34.81 -1.34 -6.64
C VAL A 118 34.39 -1.77 -5.25
N LYS A 119 33.36 -1.13 -4.70
CA LYS A 119 32.69 -1.62 -3.50
C LYS A 119 31.34 -2.14 -3.93
N GLU A 120 31.13 -3.42 -3.69
CA GLU A 120 29.91 -4.14 -4.06
C GLU A 120 29.45 -4.95 -2.85
N ASP A 121 28.17 -4.83 -2.57
CA ASP A 121 27.36 -5.75 -1.79
C ASP A 121 26.27 -6.21 -2.76
N ASP A 122 26.30 -7.50 -3.13
CA ASP A 122 25.48 -8.08 -4.20
C ASP A 122 23.98 -7.75 -4.07
N LYS A 123 23.52 -7.40 -2.87
CA LYS A 123 22.13 -7.12 -2.59
C LYS A 123 21.81 -5.63 -2.43
N TRP A 124 22.68 -4.87 -1.79
CA TRP A 124 22.31 -3.54 -1.28
C TRP A 124 22.87 -2.39 -2.06
N PHE A 125 24.14 -2.44 -2.45
CA PHE A 125 24.76 -1.33 -3.12
C PHE A 125 25.97 -1.71 -3.96
N ARG A 126 26.21 -0.94 -5.01
CA ARG A 126 27.41 -1.04 -5.82
C ARG A 126 27.87 0.33 -6.25
N PHE A 127 29.16 0.59 -6.08
CA PHE A 127 29.80 1.78 -6.62
C PHE A 127 31.26 1.54 -6.96
N GLN A 128 31.77 2.34 -7.88
CA GLN A 128 33.19 2.41 -8.21
C GLN A 128 33.70 3.77 -7.80
N TYR A 129 34.93 3.81 -7.29
CA TYR A 129 35.58 5.04 -6.89
C TYR A 129 37.01 5.10 -7.40
N VAL A 130 37.46 6.32 -7.64
CA VAL A 130 38.87 6.66 -7.89
C VAL A 130 39.20 7.84 -7.00
N VAL A 131 40.28 7.74 -6.26
CA VAL A 131 40.88 8.82 -5.47
C VAL A 131 42.25 9.04 -6.04
N ASN A 132 42.59 10.28 -6.39
CA ASN A 132 43.91 10.64 -6.85
C ASN A 132 44.39 11.91 -6.14
N GLN A 133 45.56 12.42 -6.53
CA GLN A 133 46.13 13.65 -5.99
C GLN A 133 45.19 14.88 -6.04
N ASN A 134 44.24 14.92 -6.98
CA ASN A 134 43.38 16.08 -7.25
C ASN A 134 41.99 15.97 -6.62
N GLY A 135 41.57 14.78 -6.20
CA GLY A 135 40.23 14.60 -5.67
C GLY A 135 39.73 13.17 -5.60
N PHE A 136 38.43 13.06 -5.38
CA PHE A 136 37.65 11.84 -5.30
C PHE A 136 36.59 11.86 -6.40
N SER A 137 36.51 10.78 -7.18
CA SER A 137 35.43 10.56 -8.14
C SER A 137 34.69 9.27 -7.81
N LEU A 138 33.37 9.36 -7.79
CA LEU A 138 32.43 8.25 -7.66
C LEU A 138 31.74 8.08 -9.01
N ASP A 139 31.83 6.90 -9.62
CA ASP A 139 31.30 6.69 -10.98
C ASP A 139 29.77 6.61 -11.03
N SER A 140 29.18 5.62 -10.37
CA SER A 140 27.74 5.61 -10.10
C SER A 140 27.49 4.82 -8.84
N LEU A 141 26.61 5.33 -7.97
CA LEU A 141 26.12 4.59 -6.81
C LEU A 141 24.72 4.11 -7.10
N LYS A 142 24.55 2.79 -7.11
CA LYS A 142 23.25 2.14 -7.13
C LYS A 142 22.99 1.60 -5.74
N VAL A 143 21.88 2.00 -5.13
CA VAL A 143 21.39 1.41 -3.88
C VAL A 143 20.01 0.82 -4.16
N SER A 144 19.86 -0.46 -3.87
CA SER A 144 18.57 -1.14 -3.98
C SER A 144 17.87 -1.09 -2.63
N ASP A 145 16.64 -0.60 -2.61
CA ASP A 145 15.77 -0.71 -1.45
C ASP A 145 14.33 -1.01 -1.86
N THR A 146 13.63 -1.70 -0.97
CA THR A 146 12.23 -2.07 -1.06
C THR A 146 11.59 -1.79 0.28
N LEU A 147 10.74 -0.77 0.32
CA LEU A 147 9.96 -0.38 1.47
C LEU A 147 8.65 -1.16 1.49
N ARG A 148 8.34 -1.80 2.60
CA ARG A 148 7.06 -2.47 2.84
C ARG A 148 6.27 -1.65 3.84
N ILE A 149 5.05 -1.31 3.46
CA ILE A 149 4.15 -0.46 4.24
C ILE A 149 2.91 -1.28 4.55
N VAL A 150 2.61 -1.47 5.83
CA VAL A 150 1.36 -2.11 6.27
C VAL A 150 0.58 -1.12 7.11
N ASN A 151 -0.61 -0.79 6.64
CA ASN A 151 -1.56 0.04 7.39
C ASN A 151 -2.68 -0.86 7.92
N GLY A 152 -3.07 -0.65 9.16
CA GLY A 152 -4.15 -1.44 9.75
C GLY A 152 -4.43 -1.08 11.20
N THR A 153 -4.96 -2.04 11.94
CA THR A 153 -5.09 -1.93 13.40
C THR A 153 -4.37 -3.07 14.11
N LYS A 154 -3.55 -2.73 15.10
CA LYS A 154 -2.92 -3.68 16.02
C LYS A 154 -3.61 -3.68 17.39
N ARG A 155 -3.44 -4.75 18.16
CA ARG A 155 -3.82 -4.85 19.58
C ARG A 155 -2.61 -5.27 20.39
N LYS A 156 -2.42 -4.68 21.57
CA LYS A 156 -1.34 -5.08 22.49
C LYS A 156 -1.57 -6.47 23.11
N TRP A 157 -2.83 -6.90 23.23
CA TRP A 157 -3.24 -8.18 23.79
C TRP A 157 -4.68 -8.51 23.36
N PHE A 158 -5.17 -9.73 23.61
CA PHE A 158 -6.42 -10.26 23.01
C PHE A 158 -7.66 -9.37 23.20
N LEU A 159 -7.86 -8.78 24.40
CA LEU A 159 -8.99 -7.86 24.68
C LEU A 159 -8.61 -6.37 24.62
N GLY A 160 -7.37 -6.04 24.24
CA GLY A 160 -6.91 -4.66 24.16
C GLY A 160 -7.64 -3.84 23.09
N LYS A 161 -7.69 -2.52 23.28
CA LYS A 161 -8.22 -1.58 22.28
C LYS A 161 -7.41 -1.71 20.98
N ALA A 162 -8.12 -1.72 19.85
CA ALA A 162 -7.49 -1.71 18.54
C ALA A 162 -6.94 -0.29 18.27
N ILE A 163 -5.67 -0.20 17.92
CA ILE A 163 -4.97 1.07 17.66
C ILE A 163 -4.65 1.10 16.16
N PRO A 164 -4.99 2.16 15.41
CA PRO A 164 -4.54 2.31 14.04
C PRO A 164 -3.02 2.43 14.03
N THR A 165 -2.37 1.65 13.18
CA THR A 165 -0.91 1.56 13.13
C THR A 165 -0.47 1.48 11.67
N THR A 166 0.65 2.13 11.38
CA THR A 166 1.37 2.03 10.12
C THR A 166 2.75 1.50 10.45
N ASP A 167 3.09 0.35 9.89
CA ASP A 167 4.44 -0.19 9.97
C ASP A 167 5.14 0.03 8.65
N LEU A 168 6.41 0.43 8.74
CA LEU A 168 7.30 0.60 7.61
C LEU A 168 8.54 -0.27 7.83
N THR A 169 8.88 -1.09 6.85
CA THR A 169 10.07 -1.95 6.92
C THR A 169 10.87 -1.83 5.65
N SER A 170 12.13 -1.43 5.80
CA SER A 170 13.12 -1.40 4.73
C SER A 170 13.69 -2.79 4.50
N SER A 171 13.93 -3.14 3.24
CA SER A 171 14.71 -4.33 2.94
C SER A 171 16.19 -4.11 3.24
N ASN A 172 16.69 -2.91 2.96
CA ASN A 172 18.09 -2.58 3.07
C ASN A 172 18.46 -2.26 4.53
N PRO A 173 19.38 -3.02 5.17
CA PRO A 173 19.75 -2.83 6.56
C PRO A 173 20.50 -1.51 6.82
N TYR A 174 21.00 -0.86 5.76
CA TYR A 174 21.67 0.44 5.83
C TYR A 174 20.69 1.61 5.64
N SER A 175 19.40 1.34 5.39
CA SER A 175 18.35 2.33 5.21
C SER A 175 17.43 2.33 6.44
N THR A 176 17.34 3.48 7.10
CA THR A 176 16.43 3.68 8.25
C THR A 176 15.18 4.40 7.77
N PRO A 177 14.05 3.68 7.57
CA PRO A 177 12.83 4.32 7.12
C PRO A 177 12.27 5.24 8.22
N THR A 178 11.93 6.47 7.87
CA THR A 178 11.30 7.43 8.79
C THR A 178 9.86 7.70 8.34
N ILE A 179 8.90 7.55 9.26
CA ILE A 179 7.50 7.91 9.01
C ILE A 179 7.33 9.40 9.25
N ILE A 180 6.91 10.13 8.21
CA ILE A 180 6.83 11.59 8.25
C ILE A 180 5.44 12.06 8.70
N PHE A 181 4.36 11.43 8.18
CA PHE A 181 2.99 11.71 8.60
C PHE A 181 2.03 10.67 8.02
N THR A 182 1.10 10.16 8.82
CA THR A 182 -0.04 9.37 8.32
C THR A 182 -1.34 9.93 8.89
N ALA A 183 -2.22 10.39 8.00
CA ALA A 183 -3.60 10.70 8.35
C ALA A 183 -4.51 9.66 7.72
N SER A 184 -5.44 9.13 8.49
CA SER A 184 -6.53 8.32 7.97
C SER A 184 -7.84 8.98 8.37
N GLU A 185 -8.70 9.27 7.39
CA GLU A 185 -10.05 9.72 7.67
C GLU A 185 -10.85 8.56 8.28
N SER A 186 -11.39 8.79 9.47
CA SER A 186 -12.34 7.87 10.08
C SER A 186 -13.73 8.26 9.61
N LYS A 187 -14.24 7.66 8.53
CA LYS A 187 -15.66 7.78 8.19
C LYS A 187 -16.48 7.25 9.36
N LYS A 188 -17.10 8.14 10.13
CA LYS A 188 -18.21 7.76 11.03
C LYS A 188 -19.27 7.15 10.13
N SER A 189 -19.67 5.91 10.40
CA SER A 189 -20.63 5.21 9.57
C SER A 189 -21.97 5.95 9.56
N ASP A 190 -22.31 6.59 8.44
CA ASP A 190 -23.65 7.14 8.19
C ASP A 190 -24.74 6.05 8.25
N LEU A 191 -24.37 4.78 8.23
CA LEU A 191 -25.25 3.63 8.42
C LEU A 191 -26.04 3.67 9.75
N LEU A 192 -25.47 4.19 10.84
CA LEU A 192 -26.23 4.42 12.07
C LEU A 192 -27.23 5.56 11.91
N ARG A 193 -26.87 6.58 11.14
CA ARG A 193 -27.75 7.71 10.83
C ARG A 193 -28.90 7.28 9.92
N GLU A 194 -28.62 6.49 8.89
CA GLU A 194 -29.65 5.93 7.99
C GLU A 194 -30.53 4.90 8.68
N ALA A 195 -29.98 4.02 9.53
CA ALA A 195 -30.78 3.11 10.34
C ALA A 195 -31.69 3.86 11.33
N VAL A 196 -31.18 4.90 11.99
CA VAL A 196 -31.98 5.76 12.87
C VAL A 196 -33.06 6.51 12.07
N LEU A 197 -32.74 7.03 10.89
CA LEU A 197 -33.71 7.70 10.01
C LEU A 197 -34.80 6.74 9.51
N PHE A 198 -34.43 5.50 9.19
CA PHE A 198 -35.38 4.46 8.77
C PHE A 198 -36.32 4.04 9.91
N ILE A 199 -35.79 3.86 11.13
CA ILE A 199 -36.59 3.59 12.33
C ILE A 199 -37.50 4.78 12.63
N ALA A 200 -36.99 6.01 12.61
CA ALA A 200 -37.79 7.21 12.85
C ALA A 200 -38.90 7.38 11.81
N GLY A 201 -38.61 7.16 10.51
CA GLY A 201 -39.59 7.25 9.43
C GLY A 201 -40.69 6.20 9.53
N THR A 202 -40.35 4.96 9.92
CA THR A 202 -41.34 3.88 10.10
C THR A 202 -42.22 4.07 11.33
N VAL A 203 -41.68 4.63 12.43
CA VAL A 203 -42.44 4.93 13.65
C VAL A 203 -43.38 6.13 13.45
N LEU A 204 -42.88 7.22 12.87
CA LEU A 204 -43.67 8.44 12.64
C LEU A 204 -44.72 8.25 11.54
N GLY A 205 -44.42 7.48 10.49
CA GLY A 205 -45.37 7.16 9.42
C GLY A 205 -46.56 6.29 9.88
N ARG A 206 -46.43 5.56 10.99
CA ARG A 206 -47.55 4.83 11.62
C ARG A 206 -48.42 5.73 12.49
N ALA A 207 -47.83 6.70 13.20
CA ALA A 207 -48.58 7.62 14.06
C ALA A 207 -49.51 8.57 13.26
N SER A 208 -49.14 8.92 12.02
CA SER A 208 -49.95 9.78 11.13
C SER A 208 -51.18 9.09 10.52
N LYS A 209 -51.30 7.77 10.59
CA LYS A 209 -52.48 7.02 10.07
C LYS A 209 -53.51 6.67 11.14
N SER A 210 -53.27 7.06 12.39
CA SER A 210 -54.11 6.78 13.56
C SER A 210 -54.79 8.03 14.14
N LEU A 211 -54.75 9.15 13.41
CA LEU A 211 -55.46 10.41 13.66
C LEU A 211 -56.37 10.69 12.46
#